data_AF-A0A8I1WPH4-F1
#
_entry.id   AF-A0A8I1WPH4-F1
#
_cell.length_a   1.000
_cell.length_b   1.000
_cell.length_c   1.000
_cell.angle_alpha   90.00
_cell.angle_beta   90.00
_cell.angle_gamma   90.00
#
_symmetry.space_group_name_H-M   'P 1'
#
loop_
_entity.id
_entity.type
_entity.pdbx_description
1 polymer ?
#
loop_
_entity_poly.entity_id
_entity_poly.type
_entity_poly.pdbx_seq_one_letter_code
_entity_poly.pdbx_strand_id
1 'polypeptide(L)'
;MSNIIGFSKAVFGKERISMSNQGTDCFLELLELAAAENNMTNNQRKLIVFLKERREENLSAPGTASFDVDEMPWSKDTLSEDVVFMMKVIEKAKTVEVTGKLDYRPDLRIVSPWLDQFSSMIWKLDKDYLYGTEEKELVKEGLEAIRTVLYGKNSSAKRRLLFYLDQYLDPFYQNDLTGLYEPLTKLLQEVMISENEADVIEEARHILEAYMEME
;
A
#
# COMPACT_ATOMS: atom_id res chain seq x y z
N MET A 1 15.70 10.68 -12.08
CA MET A 1 14.51 9.93 -11.67
C MET A 1 14.65 9.63 -10.19
N SER A 2 13.55 9.68 -9.45
CA SER A 2 13.48 9.44 -8.00
C SER A 2 12.43 8.39 -7.73
N ASN A 3 12.67 7.48 -6.80
CA ASN A 3 11.63 6.59 -6.29
C ASN A 3 10.83 7.30 -5.21
N ILE A 4 9.54 7.01 -5.15
CA ILE A 4 8.60 7.59 -4.20
C ILE A 4 7.97 6.46 -3.40
N ILE A 5 8.05 6.55 -2.07
CA ILE A 5 7.29 5.70 -1.16
C ILE A 5 6.27 6.58 -0.45
N GLY A 6 4.99 6.22 -0.47
CA GLY A 6 3.92 7.05 0.09
C GLY A 6 2.74 6.25 0.59
N PHE A 7 1.57 6.89 0.60
CA PHE A 7 0.28 6.23 0.71
C PHE A 7 -0.52 6.48 -0.57
N SER A 8 -1.41 5.55 -0.89
CA SER A 8 -2.42 5.83 -1.91
C SER A 8 -3.24 7.06 -1.50
N LYS A 9 -3.64 7.84 -2.49
CA LYS A 9 -4.05 9.25 -2.32
C LYS A 9 -5.29 9.46 -1.46
N ALA A 10 -6.07 8.41 -1.20
CA ALA A 10 -7.42 8.50 -0.68
C ALA A 10 -7.51 8.84 0.82
N VAL A 11 -6.63 8.31 1.70
CA VAL A 11 -6.91 8.34 3.15
C VAL A 11 -5.85 9.05 4.00
N PHE A 12 -4.56 8.96 3.66
CA PHE A 12 -3.47 9.40 4.56
C PHE A 12 -2.71 10.65 4.08
N GLY A 13 -3.20 11.31 3.04
CA GLY A 13 -2.68 12.59 2.54
C GLY A 13 -1.46 12.48 1.62
N LYS A 14 -0.76 13.60 1.40
CA LYS A 14 0.38 13.72 0.47
C LYS A 14 1.72 13.25 1.04
N GLU A 15 1.72 12.44 2.11
CA GLU A 15 2.97 12.00 2.74
C GLU A 15 3.76 11.10 1.79
N ARG A 16 5.00 11.53 1.51
CA ARG A 16 5.87 10.88 0.54
C ARG A 16 7.32 10.98 0.97
N ILE A 17 8.04 9.89 0.83
CA ILE A 17 9.50 9.84 0.86
C ILE A 17 9.95 9.85 -0.60
N SER A 18 10.78 10.81 -0.97
CA SER A 18 11.41 10.86 -2.29
C SER A 18 12.90 10.59 -2.16
N MET A 19 13.40 9.60 -2.88
CA MET A 19 14.78 9.14 -2.81
C MET A 19 15.41 9.04 -4.20
N SER A 20 16.73 9.24 -4.28
CA SER A 20 17.48 8.85 -5.48
C SER A 20 17.50 7.32 -5.60
N ASN A 21 17.86 6.81 -6.78
CA ASN A 21 17.96 5.36 -6.99
C ASN A 21 18.97 4.72 -6.00
N GLN A 22 20.12 5.34 -5.77
CA GLN A 22 21.10 4.90 -4.78
C GLN A 22 20.58 5.01 -3.34
N GLY A 23 19.87 6.10 -3.02
CA GLY A 23 19.26 6.27 -1.70
C GLY A 23 18.20 5.20 -1.43
N THR A 24 17.42 4.84 -2.45
CA THR A 24 16.40 3.79 -2.38
C THR A 24 17.04 2.41 -2.16
N ASP A 25 18.12 2.11 -2.88
CA ASP A 25 18.85 0.86 -2.71
C ASP A 25 19.39 0.73 -1.27
N CYS A 26 20.07 1.77 -0.78
CA CYS A 26 20.57 1.81 0.59
C CYS A 26 19.44 1.69 1.63
N PHE A 27 18.31 2.35 1.40
CA PHE A 27 17.15 2.29 2.29
C PHE A 27 16.60 0.87 2.38
N LEU A 28 16.37 0.21 1.25
CA LEU A 28 15.81 -1.15 1.20
C LEU A 28 16.80 -2.20 1.71
N GLU A 29 18.09 -2.07 1.40
CA GLU A 29 19.13 -2.98 1.87
C GLU A 29 19.27 -2.95 3.40
N LEU A 30 19.20 -1.77 4.02
CA LEU A 30 19.22 -1.66 5.48
C LEU A 30 18.02 -2.37 6.14
N LEU A 31 16.82 -2.27 5.56
CA LEU A 31 15.64 -2.98 6.05
C LEU A 31 15.78 -4.49 5.88
N GLU A 32 16.27 -4.94 4.73
CA GLU A 32 16.55 -6.35 4.47
C GLU A 32 17.57 -6.94 5.48
N LEU A 33 18.68 -6.25 5.71
CA LEU A 33 19.72 -6.67 6.64
C LEU A 33 19.24 -6.65 8.09
N ALA A 34 18.43 -5.66 8.47
CA ALA A 34 17.84 -5.57 9.80
C ALA A 34 16.83 -6.70 10.06
N ALA A 35 16.15 -7.19 9.03
CA ALA A 35 15.18 -8.27 9.15
C ALA A 35 15.81 -9.68 9.19
N ALA A 36 17.05 -9.84 8.74
CA ALA A 36 17.70 -11.13 8.50
C ALA A 36 17.82 -12.07 9.73
N GLU A 37 17.69 -11.56 10.95
CA GLU A 37 17.92 -12.31 12.19
C GLU A 37 16.63 -12.64 12.98
N ASN A 38 15.46 -12.39 12.40
CA ASN A 38 14.19 -12.54 13.11
C ASN A 38 13.51 -13.90 12.87
N ASN A 39 12.97 -14.50 13.94
CA ASN A 39 11.95 -15.55 13.86
C ASN A 39 10.64 -14.94 13.32
N MET A 40 10.59 -14.74 12.01
CA MET A 40 9.46 -14.11 11.31
C MET A 40 8.28 -15.07 11.17
N THR A 41 7.08 -14.56 11.38
CA THR A 41 5.85 -15.24 10.91
C THR A 41 5.81 -15.26 9.38
N ASN A 42 4.89 -16.05 8.80
CA ASN A 42 4.71 -16.07 7.35
C ASN A 42 4.28 -14.69 6.79
N ASN A 43 3.49 -13.91 7.53
CA ASN A 43 3.06 -12.57 7.10
C ASN A 43 4.22 -11.58 7.15
N GLN A 44 5.00 -11.57 8.24
CA GLN A 44 6.21 -10.74 8.37
C GLN A 44 7.23 -11.05 7.27
N ARG A 45 7.41 -12.34 6.94
CA ARG A 45 8.28 -12.77 5.84
C ARG A 45 7.84 -12.17 4.50
N LYS A 46 6.54 -12.16 4.21
CA LYS A 46 6.00 -11.56 2.98
C LYS A 46 6.31 -10.06 2.88
N LEU A 47 6.20 -9.31 3.99
CA LEU A 47 6.56 -7.89 4.01
C LEU A 47 8.03 -7.66 3.65
N ILE A 48 8.94 -8.48 4.19
CA ILE A 48 10.37 -8.38 3.90
C ILE A 48 10.67 -8.82 2.47
N VAL A 49 10.03 -9.88 1.96
CA VAL A 49 10.16 -10.31 0.56
C VAL A 49 9.71 -9.20 -0.39
N PHE A 50 8.58 -8.54 -0.12
CA PHE A 50 8.12 -7.40 -0.91
C PHE A 50 9.18 -6.28 -0.99
N LEU A 51 9.80 -5.90 0.13
CA LEU A 51 10.85 -4.88 0.13
C LEU A 51 12.10 -5.31 -0.65
N LYS A 52 12.46 -6.61 -0.59
CA LYS A 52 13.56 -7.17 -1.39
C LYS A 52 13.25 -7.13 -2.89
N GLU A 53 12.03 -7.50 -3.29
CA GLU A 53 11.60 -7.44 -4.69
C GLU A 53 11.66 -6.01 -5.22
N ARG A 54 11.19 -5.01 -4.45
CA ARG A 54 11.34 -3.58 -4.80
C ARG A 54 12.80 -3.18 -4.97
N ARG A 55 13.72 -3.74 -4.18
CA ARG A 55 15.15 -3.49 -4.31
C ARG A 55 15.70 -4.11 -5.59
N GLU A 56 15.37 -5.36 -5.86
CA GLU A 56 15.78 -6.07 -7.09
C GLU A 56 15.28 -5.35 -8.36
N GLU A 57 14.06 -4.82 -8.32
CA GLU A 57 13.51 -3.96 -9.37
C GLU A 57 14.32 -2.67 -9.53
N ASN A 58 14.67 -1.98 -8.44
CA ASN A 58 15.50 -0.77 -8.52
C ASN A 58 16.90 -1.04 -9.10
N LEU A 59 17.48 -2.22 -8.82
CA LEU A 59 18.77 -2.65 -9.36
C LEU A 59 18.68 -2.97 -10.86
N SER A 60 17.58 -3.60 -11.29
CA SER A 60 17.36 -4.02 -12.68
C SER A 60 16.84 -2.87 -13.58
N ALA A 61 16.02 -1.98 -13.01
CA ALA A 61 15.37 -0.86 -13.66
C ALA A 61 15.32 0.36 -12.71
N PRO A 62 16.41 1.15 -12.64
CA PRO A 62 16.50 2.24 -11.68
C PRO A 62 15.39 3.29 -11.85
N GLY A 63 14.63 3.54 -10.78
CA GLY A 63 13.51 4.48 -10.78
C GLY A 63 12.12 3.84 -10.87
N THR A 64 12.02 2.50 -10.85
CA THR A 64 10.74 1.77 -10.90
C THR A 64 10.33 1.14 -9.57
N ALA A 65 11.04 1.44 -8.47
CA ALA A 65 10.80 0.83 -7.16
C ALA A 65 9.92 1.69 -6.24
N SER A 66 9.05 2.51 -6.84
CA SER A 66 8.05 3.27 -6.09
C SER A 66 6.92 2.35 -5.67
N PHE A 67 6.36 2.57 -4.49
CA PHE A 67 5.20 1.81 -3.98
C PHE A 67 4.50 2.61 -2.89
N ASP A 68 3.23 2.30 -2.67
CA ASP A 68 2.49 2.84 -1.53
C ASP A 68 2.52 1.85 -0.35
N VAL A 69 2.59 2.37 0.88
CA VAL A 69 2.77 1.59 2.12
C VAL A 69 1.62 0.60 2.32
N ASP A 70 0.41 0.99 1.93
CA ASP A 70 -0.81 0.20 1.93
C ASP A 70 -0.85 -0.90 0.85
N GLU A 71 0.03 -0.86 -0.16
CA GLU A 71 0.19 -1.94 -1.15
C GLU A 71 1.04 -3.11 -0.64
N MET A 72 1.83 -2.89 0.42
CA MET A 72 2.61 -3.95 1.04
C MET A 72 1.66 -5.09 1.49
N PRO A 73 2.13 -6.36 1.54
CA PRO A 73 1.28 -7.52 1.79
C PRO A 73 0.88 -7.68 3.27
N TRP A 74 0.25 -6.65 3.83
CA TRP A 74 -0.30 -6.64 5.18
C TRP A 74 -1.44 -7.65 5.32
N SER A 75 -1.57 -8.21 6.51
CA SER A 75 -2.68 -9.08 6.88
C SER A 75 -3.54 -8.36 7.91
N LYS A 76 -4.85 -8.23 7.63
CA LYS A 76 -5.83 -7.62 8.53
C LYS A 76 -5.81 -8.28 9.92
N ASP A 77 -5.61 -9.60 9.96
CA ASP A 77 -5.64 -10.40 11.17
C ASP A 77 -4.38 -10.24 12.04
N THR A 78 -3.26 -9.84 11.44
CA THR A 78 -1.96 -9.73 12.11
C THR A 78 -1.37 -8.31 12.07
N LEU A 79 -2.14 -7.32 11.60
CA LEU A 79 -1.66 -5.96 11.33
C LEU A 79 -0.90 -5.37 12.53
N SER A 80 -1.46 -5.44 13.73
CA SER A 80 -0.82 -4.87 14.92
C SER A 80 0.53 -5.53 15.23
N GLU A 81 0.63 -6.85 15.07
CA GLU A 81 1.87 -7.59 15.29
C GLU A 81 2.91 -7.27 14.19
N ASP A 82 2.44 -7.16 12.95
CA ASP A 82 3.27 -6.87 11.77
C ASP A 82 3.79 -5.43 11.80
N VAL A 83 2.99 -4.46 12.23
CA VAL A 83 3.41 -3.06 12.47
C VAL A 83 4.50 -3.02 13.53
N VAL A 84 4.29 -3.67 14.69
CA VAL A 84 5.30 -3.73 15.76
C VAL A 84 6.59 -4.39 15.27
N PHE A 85 6.49 -5.43 14.45
CA PHE A 85 7.64 -6.06 13.82
C PHE A 85 8.39 -5.07 12.92
N MET A 86 7.69 -4.36 12.03
CA MET A 86 8.32 -3.39 11.12
C MET A 86 8.97 -2.24 11.88
N MET A 87 8.38 -1.74 12.97
CA MET A 87 9.02 -0.73 13.83
C MET A 87 10.37 -1.23 14.36
N LYS A 88 10.44 -2.50 14.82
CA LYS A 88 11.70 -3.09 15.31
C LYS A 88 12.73 -3.22 14.20
N VAL A 89 12.31 -3.61 12.99
CA VAL A 89 13.19 -3.70 11.82
C VAL A 89 13.76 -2.32 11.48
N ILE A 90 12.91 -1.29 11.44
CA ILE A 90 13.32 0.07 11.08
C ILE A 90 14.25 0.70 12.14
N GLU A 91 13.97 0.48 13.43
CA GLU A 91 14.88 0.90 14.50
C GLU A 91 16.23 0.17 14.41
N LYS A 92 16.20 -1.15 14.18
CA LYS A 92 17.43 -1.95 14.03
C LYS A 92 18.25 -1.52 12.81
N ALA A 93 17.60 -1.11 11.71
CA ALA A 93 18.26 -0.64 10.48
C ALA A 93 19.19 0.58 10.71
N LYS A 94 18.93 1.38 11.75
CA LYS A 94 19.75 2.55 12.12
C LYS A 94 21.01 2.21 12.92
N THR A 95 21.19 0.96 13.33
CA THR A 95 22.26 0.55 14.26
C THR A 95 23.59 0.30 13.56
N VAL A 96 24.69 0.38 14.33
CA VAL A 96 26.04 0.03 13.85
C VAL A 96 26.14 -1.46 13.48
N GLU A 97 25.37 -2.31 14.16
CA GLU A 97 25.29 -3.74 13.86
C GLU A 97 24.82 -4.01 12.42
N VAL A 98 23.81 -3.27 11.94
CA VAL A 98 23.29 -3.41 10.58
C VAL A 98 24.15 -2.63 9.58
N THR A 99 24.40 -1.35 9.85
CA THR A 99 25.17 -0.48 8.92
C THR A 99 26.60 -0.96 8.71
N GLY A 100 27.21 -1.64 9.69
CA GLY A 100 28.53 -2.24 9.56
C GLY A 100 28.60 -3.48 8.67
N LYS A 101 27.45 -4.02 8.23
CA LYS A 101 27.38 -5.15 7.28
C LYS A 101 27.50 -4.69 5.81
N LEU A 102 27.32 -3.39 5.54
CA LEU A 102 27.47 -2.81 4.20
C LEU A 102 28.96 -2.65 3.84
N ASP A 103 29.29 -2.75 2.55
CA ASP A 103 30.63 -2.49 2.02
C ASP A 103 30.93 -0.99 1.83
N TYR A 104 29.93 -0.14 2.09
CA TYR A 104 30.02 1.32 2.15
C TYR A 104 29.46 1.86 3.47
N ARG A 105 29.72 3.14 3.75
CA ARG A 105 29.22 3.81 4.95
C ARG A 105 28.01 4.69 4.61
N PRO A 106 26.78 4.32 4.98
CA PRO A 106 25.61 5.16 4.74
C PRO A 106 25.67 6.45 5.56
N ASP A 107 25.21 7.56 4.98
CA ASP A 107 25.01 8.80 5.74
C ASP A 107 23.68 8.77 6.48
N LEU A 108 23.73 8.38 7.75
CA LEU A 108 22.54 8.29 8.60
C LEU A 108 21.84 9.64 8.81
N ARG A 109 22.49 10.78 8.55
CA ARG A 109 21.81 12.10 8.58
C ARG A 109 20.79 12.23 7.45
N ILE A 110 20.94 11.44 6.39
CA ILE A 110 20.06 11.40 5.22
C ILE A 110 19.07 10.24 5.35
N VAL A 111 19.55 9.03 5.67
CA VAL A 111 18.71 7.83 5.62
C VAL A 111 17.80 7.68 6.84
N SER A 112 18.24 8.09 8.04
CA SER A 112 17.40 7.98 9.24
C SER A 112 16.10 8.77 9.15
N PRO A 113 16.07 10.04 8.65
CA PRO A 113 14.81 10.73 8.40
C PRO A 113 13.83 9.97 7.50
N TRP A 114 14.32 9.26 6.46
CA TRP A 114 13.47 8.44 5.60
C TRP A 114 12.91 7.23 6.35
N LEU A 115 13.73 6.55 7.14
CA LEU A 115 13.32 5.43 8.00
C LEU A 115 12.28 5.87 9.05
N ASP A 116 12.47 7.03 9.68
CA ASP A 116 11.54 7.58 10.66
C ASP A 116 10.21 7.98 10.00
N GLN A 117 10.25 8.56 8.81
CA GLN A 117 9.05 8.88 8.04
C GLN A 117 8.31 7.60 7.59
N PHE A 118 9.04 6.56 7.17
CA PHE A 118 8.45 5.26 6.82
C PHE A 118 7.78 4.60 8.02
N SER A 119 8.40 4.70 9.20
CA SER A 119 7.82 4.24 10.46
C SER A 119 6.52 4.99 10.78
N SER A 120 6.53 6.32 10.65
CA SER A 120 5.36 7.17 10.85
C SER A 120 4.21 6.81 9.91
N MET A 121 4.51 6.52 8.64
CA MET A 121 3.51 6.05 7.69
C MET A 121 2.94 4.70 8.12
N ILE A 122 3.77 3.67 8.34
CA ILE A 122 3.30 2.34 8.77
C ILE A 122 2.45 2.42 10.05
N TRP A 123 2.79 3.30 11.00
CA TRP A 123 2.03 3.47 12.25
C TRP A 123 0.61 4.01 12.04
N LYS A 124 0.35 4.70 10.91
CA LYS A 124 -0.98 5.22 10.55
C LYS A 124 -1.87 4.18 9.88
N LEU A 125 -1.34 3.00 9.54
CA LEU A 125 -2.12 1.96 8.90
C LEU A 125 -3.34 1.59 9.75
N ASP A 126 -4.49 1.60 9.09
CA ASP A 126 -5.75 1.20 9.67
C ASP A 126 -6.30 0.00 8.88
N LYS A 127 -6.64 -1.05 9.63
CA LYS A 127 -7.23 -2.28 9.08
C LYS A 127 -8.54 -2.02 8.33
N ASP A 128 -9.21 -0.91 8.60
CA ASP A 128 -10.46 -0.54 7.94
C ASP A 128 -10.24 -0.02 6.52
N TYR A 129 -8.99 0.28 6.14
CA TYR A 129 -8.59 0.74 4.81
C TYR A 129 -7.60 -0.21 4.10
N LEU A 130 -7.13 -1.26 4.79
CA LEU A 130 -6.26 -2.27 4.22
C LEU A 130 -7.03 -3.39 3.51
N TYR A 131 -7.12 -3.32 2.19
CA TYR A 131 -7.67 -4.40 1.36
C TYR A 131 -6.69 -5.57 1.24
N GLY A 132 -7.22 -6.77 1.06
CA GLY A 132 -6.42 -8.00 0.96
C GLY A 132 -6.96 -8.97 -0.08
N THR A 133 -6.63 -10.25 0.09
CA THR A 133 -7.08 -11.31 -0.83
C THR A 133 -8.60 -11.38 -0.94
N GLU A 134 -9.33 -11.12 0.13
CA GLU A 134 -10.80 -11.11 0.14
C GLU A 134 -11.36 -10.10 -0.87
N GLU A 135 -10.94 -8.84 -0.80
CA GLU A 135 -11.39 -7.80 -1.72
C GLU A 135 -10.92 -8.07 -3.16
N LYS A 136 -9.71 -8.62 -3.33
CA LYS A 136 -9.14 -9.00 -4.63
C LYS A 136 -9.94 -10.08 -5.33
N GLU A 137 -10.29 -11.15 -4.61
CA GLU A 137 -11.10 -12.23 -5.17
C GLU A 137 -12.55 -11.76 -5.40
N LEU A 138 -13.09 -10.93 -4.51
CA LEU A 138 -14.44 -10.39 -4.66
C LEU A 138 -14.63 -9.57 -5.94
N VAL A 139 -13.67 -8.72 -6.31
CA VAL A 139 -13.77 -7.97 -7.58
C VAL A 139 -13.70 -8.91 -8.79
N LYS A 140 -12.93 -10.00 -8.71
CA LYS A 140 -12.86 -11.02 -9.77
C LYS A 140 -14.16 -11.83 -9.89
N GLU A 141 -14.88 -12.04 -8.79
CA GLU A 141 -16.22 -12.67 -8.82
C GLU A 141 -17.24 -11.81 -9.60
N GLY A 142 -17.01 -10.51 -9.68
CA GLY A 142 -17.73 -9.59 -10.56
C GLY A 142 -18.75 -8.71 -9.85
N LEU A 143 -19.56 -8.01 -10.65
CA LEU A 143 -20.41 -6.90 -10.21
C LEU A 143 -21.36 -7.23 -9.06
N GLU A 144 -21.97 -8.43 -9.05
CA GLU A 144 -22.95 -8.80 -8.01
C GLU A 144 -22.29 -8.97 -6.64
N ALA A 145 -21.04 -9.44 -6.58
CA ALA A 145 -20.29 -9.54 -5.34
C ALA A 145 -19.92 -8.15 -4.81
N ILE A 146 -19.47 -7.25 -5.71
CA ILE A 146 -19.22 -5.83 -5.42
C ILE A 146 -20.48 -5.17 -4.87
N ARG A 147 -21.62 -5.33 -5.56
CA ARG A 147 -22.93 -4.80 -5.17
C ARG A 147 -23.32 -5.26 -3.76
N THR A 148 -23.13 -6.55 -3.46
CA THR A 148 -23.48 -7.13 -2.16
C THR A 148 -22.73 -6.45 -1.00
N VAL A 149 -21.44 -6.15 -1.17
CA VAL A 149 -20.66 -5.46 -0.14
C VAL A 149 -21.05 -3.99 -0.01
N LEU A 150 -21.21 -3.29 -1.14
CA LEU A 150 -21.54 -1.86 -1.14
C LEU A 150 -22.93 -1.57 -0.53
N TYR A 151 -23.90 -2.46 -0.70
CA TYR A 151 -25.21 -2.37 -0.02
C TYR A 151 -25.24 -3.03 1.38
N GLY A 152 -24.15 -3.66 1.80
CA GLY A 152 -24.03 -4.28 3.10
C GLY A 152 -24.08 -3.26 4.25
N LYS A 153 -24.05 -3.76 5.49
CA LYS A 153 -23.96 -2.91 6.70
C LYS A 153 -22.54 -2.72 7.22
N ASN A 154 -21.56 -3.39 6.61
CA ASN A 154 -20.18 -3.37 7.08
C ASN A 154 -19.41 -2.23 6.40
N SER A 155 -19.38 -1.09 7.07
CA SER A 155 -18.68 0.13 6.63
C SER A 155 -17.22 -0.12 6.27
N SER A 156 -16.48 -0.85 7.12
CA SER A 156 -15.07 -1.14 6.89
C SER A 156 -14.86 -2.03 5.66
N ALA A 157 -15.80 -2.95 5.37
CA ALA A 157 -15.74 -3.74 4.13
C ALA A 157 -15.99 -2.87 2.88
N LYS A 158 -16.89 -1.88 2.95
CA LYS A 158 -17.12 -0.93 1.86
C LYS A 158 -15.87 -0.10 1.58
N ARG A 159 -15.27 0.47 2.63
CA ARG A 159 -14.03 1.26 2.53
C ARG A 159 -12.93 0.48 1.84
N ARG A 160 -12.59 -0.70 2.33
CA ARG A 160 -11.55 -1.56 1.72
C ARG A 160 -11.86 -1.91 0.27
N LEU A 161 -13.13 -2.21 -0.05
CA LEU A 161 -13.53 -2.53 -1.42
C LEU A 161 -13.34 -1.33 -2.35
N LEU A 162 -13.84 -0.15 -1.98
CA LEU A 162 -13.69 1.06 -2.79
C LEU A 162 -12.22 1.40 -3.00
N PHE A 163 -11.42 1.30 -1.95
CA PHE A 163 -9.99 1.57 -2.00
C PHE A 163 -9.24 0.57 -2.89
N TYR A 164 -9.65 -0.70 -2.91
CA TYR A 164 -9.10 -1.66 -3.88
C TYR A 164 -9.59 -1.39 -5.31
N LEU A 165 -10.84 -0.94 -5.49
CA LEU A 165 -11.38 -0.59 -6.81
C LEU A 165 -10.62 0.57 -7.45
N ASP A 166 -10.19 1.57 -6.66
CA ASP A 166 -9.30 2.66 -7.11
C ASP A 166 -8.04 2.08 -7.78
N GLN A 167 -7.35 1.17 -7.10
CA GLN A 167 -6.19 0.47 -7.65
C GLN A 167 -6.54 -0.41 -8.87
N TYR A 168 -7.64 -1.16 -8.80
CA TYR A 168 -8.05 -2.09 -9.85
C TYR A 168 -8.37 -1.37 -11.16
N LEU A 169 -8.94 -0.16 -11.07
CA LEU A 169 -9.31 0.67 -12.21
C LEU A 169 -8.13 1.49 -12.75
N ASP A 170 -7.02 1.62 -12.01
CA ASP A 170 -5.87 2.36 -12.47
C ASP A 170 -5.25 1.72 -13.74
N PRO A 171 -5.16 2.46 -14.86
CA PRO A 171 -4.63 1.95 -16.13
C PRO A 171 -3.21 1.37 -16.04
N PHE A 172 -2.43 1.77 -15.04
CA PHE A 172 -1.09 1.23 -14.78
C PHE A 172 -1.11 -0.30 -14.63
N TYR A 173 -2.15 -0.85 -13.99
CA TYR A 173 -2.25 -2.28 -13.69
C TYR A 173 -2.82 -3.12 -14.83
N GLN A 174 -3.37 -2.51 -15.89
CA GLN A 174 -3.84 -3.17 -17.10
C GLN A 174 -4.84 -4.32 -16.84
N ASN A 175 -5.68 -4.19 -15.81
CA ASN A 175 -6.73 -5.15 -15.51
C ASN A 175 -7.78 -5.18 -16.63
N ASP A 176 -8.41 -6.35 -16.84
CA ASP A 176 -9.54 -6.44 -17.76
C ASP A 176 -10.79 -5.84 -17.10
N LEU A 177 -11.25 -4.72 -17.67
CA LEU A 177 -12.44 -3.98 -17.22
C LEU A 177 -13.65 -4.26 -18.12
N THR A 178 -13.51 -5.14 -19.12
CA THR A 178 -14.55 -5.43 -20.10
C THR A 178 -15.82 -5.92 -19.41
N GLY A 179 -16.93 -5.20 -19.61
CA GLY A 179 -18.23 -5.54 -19.02
C GLY A 179 -18.38 -5.16 -17.54
N LEU A 180 -17.33 -4.64 -16.88
CA LEU A 180 -17.40 -4.13 -15.51
C LEU A 180 -17.58 -2.61 -15.46
N TYR A 181 -16.98 -1.87 -16.40
CA TYR A 181 -16.90 -0.41 -16.35
C TYR A 181 -18.28 0.28 -16.26
N GLU A 182 -19.14 0.17 -17.28
CA GLU A 182 -20.45 0.83 -17.27
C GLU A 182 -21.36 0.40 -16.10
N PRO A 183 -21.47 -0.91 -15.76
CA PRO A 183 -22.29 -1.31 -14.63
C PRO A 183 -21.74 -0.83 -13.27
N LEU A 184 -20.41 -0.77 -13.12
CA LEU A 184 -19.78 -0.25 -11.91
C LEU A 184 -20.00 1.26 -11.77
N THR A 185 -19.95 2.03 -12.86
CA THR A 185 -20.28 3.47 -12.85
C THR A 185 -21.67 3.71 -12.27
N LYS A 186 -22.68 2.99 -12.77
CA LYS A 186 -24.07 3.11 -12.28
C LYS A 186 -24.18 2.71 -10.81
N LEU A 187 -23.52 1.63 -10.42
CA LEU A 187 -23.51 1.15 -9.03
C LEU A 187 -22.90 2.20 -8.08
N LEU A 188 -21.76 2.81 -8.43
CA LEU A 188 -21.12 3.83 -7.60
C LEU A 188 -21.97 5.11 -7.51
N GLN A 189 -22.64 5.51 -8.60
CA GLN A 189 -23.62 6.61 -8.57
C GLN A 189 -24.80 6.30 -7.63
N GLU A 190 -25.33 5.07 -7.66
CA GLU A 190 -26.39 4.64 -6.73
C GLU A 190 -25.92 4.67 -5.27
N VAL A 191 -24.67 4.24 -5.00
CA VAL A 191 -24.07 4.27 -3.66
C VAL A 191 -23.95 5.71 -3.15
N MET A 192 -23.50 6.66 -3.97
CA MET A 192 -23.41 8.08 -3.57
C MET A 192 -24.76 8.68 -3.12
N ILE A 193 -25.87 8.18 -3.67
CA ILE A 193 -27.22 8.68 -3.35
C ILE A 193 -27.80 7.98 -2.12
N SER A 194 -27.52 6.68 -1.95
CA SER A 194 -28.18 5.84 -0.94
C SER A 194 -27.40 5.67 0.35
N GLU A 195 -26.10 5.93 0.34
CA GLU A 195 -25.23 5.82 1.51
C GLU A 195 -25.34 7.06 2.42
N ASN A 196 -25.06 6.89 3.72
CA ASN A 196 -25.02 7.99 4.68
C ASN A 196 -23.63 8.22 5.28
N GLU A 197 -22.68 7.32 5.04
CA GLU A 197 -21.30 7.44 5.48
C GLU A 197 -20.50 8.33 4.51
N ALA A 198 -20.10 9.50 4.99
CA ALA A 198 -19.46 10.53 4.18
C ALA A 198 -18.17 10.05 3.48
N ASP A 199 -17.38 9.24 4.16
CA ASP A 199 -16.14 8.68 3.63
C ASP A 199 -16.41 7.68 2.49
N VAL A 200 -17.38 6.78 2.63
CA VAL A 200 -17.78 5.85 1.55
C VAL A 200 -18.27 6.63 0.32
N ILE A 201 -19.03 7.71 0.53
CA ILE A 201 -19.50 8.59 -0.56
C ILE A 201 -18.32 9.30 -1.23
N GLU A 202 -17.38 9.83 -0.45
CA GLU A 202 -16.19 10.52 -0.97
C GLU A 202 -15.29 9.61 -1.80
N GLU A 203 -15.07 8.37 -1.34
CA GLU A 203 -14.29 7.36 -2.08
C GLU A 203 -14.99 6.94 -3.38
N ALA A 204 -16.30 6.68 -3.35
CA ALA A 204 -17.07 6.37 -4.55
C ALA A 204 -17.03 7.52 -5.56
N ARG A 205 -17.14 8.77 -5.09
CA ARG A 205 -16.99 9.97 -5.92
C ARG A 205 -15.59 10.08 -6.50
N HIS A 206 -14.54 9.79 -5.72
CA HIS A 206 -13.16 9.83 -6.19
C HIS A 206 -12.95 8.91 -7.37
N ILE A 207 -13.39 7.65 -7.27
CA ILE A 207 -13.28 6.65 -8.33
C ILE A 207 -13.99 7.11 -9.59
N LEU A 208 -15.21 7.66 -9.44
CA LEU A 208 -15.96 8.21 -10.57
C LEU A 208 -15.16 9.34 -11.22
N GLU A 209 -14.76 10.36 -10.47
CA GLU A 209 -14.00 11.50 -11.02
C GLU A 209 -12.65 11.11 -11.65
N ALA A 210 -11.98 10.11 -11.10
CA ALA A 210 -10.65 9.69 -11.54
C ALA A 210 -10.69 8.82 -12.80
N TYR A 211 -11.68 7.94 -12.91
CA TYR A 211 -11.68 6.87 -13.93
C TYR A 211 -12.92 6.84 -14.81
N MET A 212 -14.02 7.51 -14.42
CA MET A 212 -15.31 7.40 -15.09
C MET A 212 -15.86 8.79 -15.41
N GLU A 213 -15.78 9.20 -16.68
CA GLU A 213 -16.31 10.50 -17.12
C GLU A 213 -17.75 10.69 -16.60
N MET A 214 -17.96 11.70 -15.74
CA MET A 214 -19.30 12.09 -15.32
C MET A 214 -19.97 12.83 -16.49
N GLU A 215 -20.83 12.13 -17.24
CA GLU A 215 -21.73 12.76 -18.22
C GLU A 215 -22.76 13.68 -17.55
#